data_AF-W2EPF9-F1
#
_entry.id   AF-W2EPF9-F1
#
_cell.length_a   1.000
_cell.length_b   1.000
_cell.length_c   1.000
_cell.angle_alpha   90.00
_cell.angle_beta   90.00
_cell.angle_gamma   90.00
#
_symmetry.space_group_name_H-M   'P 1'
#
loop_
_entity.id
_entity.type
_entity.pdbx_description
1 polymer ?
#
loop_
_entity_poly.entity_id
_entity_poly.type
_entity_poly.pdbx_seq_one_letter_code
_entity_poly.pdbx_strand_id
1 'polypeptide(L)'
;MRGEIAEQPAAIRATLDALLPRTGEVEALARDTRQLLFIARGTSDNAAVYGRYLIEARAGRMASMAAPSIATTYRRRLDLDGVLAVGLSQSGRTEEIVETLQWARDCGARTVAITNGGEESPLARAADLALCTLAGEEKAVPATKTYTTQLAALAVLALGLGADVDRDDLRRVPDAVDKLISDPGDLEAVVEGLADKPGVVVSGRGLAFSTALELALKLKEACYLHAMGLSYADLLHGPIAVVDADTPAVLVAAGAGPTLPGTVALAERVTGAGASAYGVGGGPQLAAASTAALNGPDLPEWVAPLGLIVPGQLLTEALARRLGIDPDAPRGLNKVTQTD
;
A
#
# COMPACT_ATOMS: atom_id res chain seq x y z
N MET A 1 -6.27 4.55 15.66
CA MET A 1 -5.41 5.00 14.55
C MET A 1 -4.05 5.48 15.06
N ARG A 2 -3.93 6.61 15.79
CA ARG A 2 -2.61 7.15 16.19
C ARG A 2 -1.73 6.15 16.95
N GLY A 3 -2.33 5.40 17.89
CA GLY A 3 -1.62 4.34 18.61
C GLY A 3 -1.12 3.23 17.68
N GLU A 4 -1.94 2.78 16.73
CA GLU A 4 -1.57 1.71 15.79
C GLU A 4 -0.51 2.17 14.78
N ILE A 5 -0.52 3.45 14.40
CA ILE A 5 0.57 4.05 13.61
C ILE A 5 1.89 3.95 14.39
N ALA A 6 1.87 4.24 15.69
CA ALA A 6 3.05 4.18 16.56
C ALA A 6 3.58 2.74 16.77
N GLU A 7 2.72 1.74 16.61
CA GLU A 7 3.09 0.31 16.73
C GLU A 7 3.75 -0.25 15.46
N GLN A 8 3.73 0.47 14.33
CA GLN A 8 4.24 0.00 13.04
C GLN A 8 5.71 -0.47 13.07
N PRO A 9 6.67 0.24 13.71
CA PRO A 9 8.05 -0.25 13.78
C PRO A 9 8.14 -1.66 14.37
N ALA A 10 7.47 -1.89 15.51
CA ALA A 10 7.49 -3.18 16.19
C ALA A 10 6.76 -4.27 15.39
N ALA A 11 5.61 -3.94 14.82
CA ALA A 11 4.82 -4.85 13.98
C ALA A 11 5.57 -5.30 12.71
N ILE A 12 6.24 -4.37 12.04
CA ILE A 12 7.07 -4.66 10.85
C ILE A 12 8.24 -5.55 11.27
N ARG A 13 8.95 -5.21 12.35
CA ARG A 13 10.09 -6.01 12.84
C ARG A 13 9.66 -7.45 13.17
N ALA A 14 8.60 -7.62 13.95
CA ALA A 14 8.07 -8.93 14.29
C ALA A 14 7.67 -9.74 13.05
N THR A 15 7.03 -9.10 12.08
CA THR A 15 6.65 -9.74 10.81
C THR A 15 7.87 -10.17 9.99
N LEU A 16 8.89 -9.32 9.88
CA LEU A 16 10.12 -9.64 9.16
C LEU A 16 10.90 -10.77 9.83
N ASP A 17 11.05 -10.73 11.15
CA ASP A 17 11.75 -11.76 11.92
C ASP A 17 11.08 -13.14 11.75
N ALA A 18 9.74 -13.17 11.69
CA ALA A 18 8.98 -14.39 11.48
C ALA A 18 9.02 -14.91 10.03
N LEU A 19 8.99 -14.01 9.03
CA LEU A 19 8.78 -14.40 7.64
C LEU A 19 10.07 -14.52 6.81
N LEU A 20 11.13 -13.74 7.11
CA LEU A 20 12.39 -13.83 6.37
C LEU A 20 13.01 -15.25 6.35
N PRO A 21 12.96 -16.05 7.42
CA PRO A 21 13.43 -17.45 7.39
C PRO A 21 12.64 -18.35 6.43
N ARG A 22 11.41 -17.96 6.06
CA ARG A 22 10.47 -18.76 5.26
C ARG A 22 10.59 -18.55 3.76
N THR A 23 11.55 -17.75 3.27
CA THR A 23 11.69 -17.52 1.82
C THR A 23 11.96 -18.78 1.01
N GLY A 24 12.62 -19.79 1.60
CA GLY A 24 12.82 -21.07 0.93
C GLY A 24 11.53 -21.85 0.68
N GLU A 25 10.50 -21.65 1.52
CA GLU A 25 9.16 -22.24 1.31
C GLU A 25 8.46 -21.60 0.11
N VAL A 26 8.58 -20.27 -0.01
CA VAL A 26 8.07 -19.52 -1.17
C VAL A 26 8.77 -19.99 -2.45
N GLU A 27 10.09 -20.09 -2.44
CA GLU A 27 10.89 -20.56 -3.58
C GLU A 27 10.45 -21.98 -4.01
N ALA A 28 10.32 -22.89 -3.05
CA ALA A 28 9.91 -24.26 -3.32
C ALA A 28 8.50 -24.35 -3.91
N LEU A 29 7.54 -23.59 -3.38
CA LEU A 29 6.17 -23.54 -3.88
C LEU A 29 6.10 -22.93 -5.29
N ALA A 30 6.89 -21.90 -5.54
CA ALA A 30 6.85 -21.12 -6.76
C ALA A 30 7.66 -21.73 -7.92
N ARG A 31 8.41 -22.82 -7.70
CA ARG A 31 9.32 -23.43 -8.67
C ARG A 31 8.71 -23.67 -10.06
N ASP A 32 7.46 -24.14 -10.10
CA ASP A 32 6.76 -24.48 -11.34
C ASP A 32 5.80 -23.36 -11.81
N THR A 33 5.84 -22.20 -11.15
CA THR A 33 4.97 -21.07 -11.46
C THR A 33 5.69 -20.06 -12.36
N ARG A 34 4.97 -19.35 -13.22
CA ARG A 34 5.51 -18.35 -14.17
C ARG A 34 4.98 -16.95 -13.92
N GLN A 35 3.74 -16.83 -13.42
CA GLN A 35 3.03 -15.57 -13.27
C GLN A 35 2.34 -15.51 -11.90
N LEU A 36 1.94 -14.32 -11.49
CA LEU A 36 1.20 -14.10 -10.25
C LEU A 36 -0.18 -13.50 -10.50
N LEU A 37 -1.11 -13.90 -9.65
CA LEU A 37 -2.45 -13.34 -9.59
C LEU A 37 -2.74 -12.86 -8.17
N PHE A 38 -2.85 -11.55 -7.96
CA PHE A 38 -3.16 -10.97 -6.66
C PHE A 38 -4.67 -10.87 -6.45
N ILE A 39 -5.15 -11.32 -5.29
CA ILE A 39 -6.56 -11.37 -4.92
C ILE A 39 -6.71 -10.60 -3.59
N ALA A 40 -7.28 -9.40 -3.64
CA ALA A 40 -7.43 -8.55 -2.48
C ALA A 40 -8.61 -7.57 -2.66
N ARG A 41 -8.88 -6.74 -1.64
CA ARG A 41 -9.83 -5.62 -1.67
C ARG A 41 -9.33 -4.44 -0.83
N GLY A 42 -9.67 -3.22 -1.25
CA GLY A 42 -9.43 -2.00 -0.47
C GLY A 42 -7.95 -1.77 -0.16
N THR A 43 -7.60 -1.57 1.11
CA THR A 43 -6.19 -1.39 1.51
C THR A 43 -5.30 -2.57 1.14
N SER A 44 -5.80 -3.80 1.16
CA SER A 44 -5.02 -4.96 0.72
C SER A 44 -4.83 -4.99 -0.81
N ASP A 45 -5.74 -4.40 -1.60
CA ASP A 45 -5.52 -4.18 -3.04
C ASP A 45 -4.39 -3.18 -3.27
N ASN A 46 -4.35 -2.09 -2.50
CA ASN A 46 -3.27 -1.11 -2.60
C ASN A 46 -1.92 -1.75 -2.24
N ALA A 47 -1.89 -2.65 -1.26
CA ALA A 47 -0.69 -3.44 -0.93
C ALA A 47 -0.30 -4.37 -2.08
N ALA A 48 -1.26 -5.04 -2.72
CA ALA A 48 -1.01 -5.88 -3.88
C ALA A 48 -0.45 -5.10 -5.08
N VAL A 49 -0.80 -3.82 -5.25
CA VAL A 49 -0.16 -2.94 -6.26
C VAL A 49 1.34 -2.79 -5.99
N TYR A 50 1.76 -2.65 -4.72
CA TYR A 50 3.18 -2.68 -4.36
C TYR A 50 3.83 -4.01 -4.74
N GLY A 51 3.20 -5.13 -4.35
CA GLY A 51 3.69 -6.48 -4.65
C GLY A 51 3.86 -6.71 -6.15
N ARG A 52 2.89 -6.27 -6.96
CA ARG A 52 2.95 -6.33 -8.42
C ARG A 52 4.16 -5.59 -8.97
N TYR A 53 4.34 -4.30 -8.64
CA TYR A 53 5.48 -3.54 -9.12
C TYR A 53 6.81 -4.13 -8.66
N LEU A 54 6.89 -4.58 -7.41
CA LEU A 54 8.11 -5.16 -6.86
C LEU A 54 8.51 -6.43 -7.62
N ILE A 55 7.56 -7.33 -7.85
CA ILE A 55 7.82 -8.60 -8.53
C ILE A 55 8.12 -8.40 -10.02
N GLU A 56 7.39 -7.52 -10.71
CA GLU A 56 7.67 -7.21 -12.11
C GLU A 56 9.05 -6.54 -12.27
N ALA A 57 9.38 -5.58 -11.41
CA ALA A 57 10.61 -4.80 -11.52
C ALA A 57 11.86 -5.51 -11.00
N ARG A 58 11.73 -6.43 -10.03
CA ARG A 58 12.88 -7.05 -9.34
C ARG A 58 12.99 -8.55 -9.50
N ALA A 59 11.88 -9.27 -9.69
CA ALA A 59 11.90 -10.72 -9.92
C ALA A 59 11.64 -11.10 -11.40
N GLY A 60 11.26 -10.13 -12.25
CA GLY A 60 11.05 -10.36 -13.69
C GLY A 60 9.86 -11.27 -14.01
N ARG A 61 8.86 -11.33 -13.13
CA ARG A 61 7.66 -12.16 -13.30
C ARG A 61 6.44 -11.30 -13.54
N MET A 62 5.62 -11.68 -14.50
CA MET A 62 4.36 -10.98 -14.78
C MET A 62 3.40 -11.16 -13.61
N ALA A 63 2.76 -10.07 -13.19
CA ALA A 63 1.77 -10.08 -12.13
C ALA A 63 0.50 -9.33 -12.58
N SER A 64 -0.66 -9.76 -12.10
CA SER A 64 -1.94 -9.14 -12.42
C SER A 64 -2.85 -9.13 -11.19
N MET A 65 -3.75 -8.15 -11.16
CA MET A 65 -4.83 -8.09 -10.17
C MET A 65 -5.98 -8.96 -10.66
N ALA A 66 -6.54 -9.80 -9.78
CA ALA A 66 -7.72 -10.57 -10.08
C ALA A 66 -8.95 -9.67 -10.18
N ALA A 67 -9.97 -10.16 -10.88
CA ALA A 67 -11.33 -9.66 -10.79
C ALA A 67 -12.15 -10.69 -9.99
N PRO A 68 -12.31 -10.54 -8.66
CA PRO A 68 -12.99 -11.53 -7.81
C PRO A 68 -14.37 -11.95 -8.32
N SER A 69 -15.11 -11.03 -8.94
CA SER A 69 -16.41 -11.31 -9.55
C SER A 69 -16.38 -12.44 -10.60
N ILE A 70 -15.24 -12.71 -11.25
CA ILE A 70 -15.09 -13.84 -12.18
C ILE A 70 -15.28 -15.18 -11.47
N ALA A 71 -14.77 -15.27 -10.24
CA ALA A 71 -14.93 -16.43 -9.36
C ALA A 71 -16.32 -16.45 -8.73
N THR A 72 -16.73 -15.35 -8.08
CA THR A 72 -17.91 -15.34 -7.18
C THR A 72 -19.23 -15.14 -7.92
N THR A 73 -19.28 -14.18 -8.85
CA THR A 73 -20.51 -13.83 -9.61
C THR A 73 -20.64 -14.66 -10.88
N TYR A 74 -19.62 -14.64 -11.74
CA TYR A 74 -19.67 -15.30 -13.05
C TYR A 74 -19.37 -16.80 -12.95
N ARG A 75 -18.70 -17.25 -11.88
CA ARG A 75 -18.32 -18.65 -11.61
C ARG A 75 -17.68 -19.32 -12.82
N ARG A 76 -16.82 -18.59 -13.52
CA ARG A 76 -16.12 -19.11 -14.69
C ARG A 76 -14.83 -19.78 -14.27
N ARG A 77 -14.56 -20.97 -14.80
CA ARG A 77 -13.25 -21.61 -14.66
C ARG A 77 -12.28 -20.99 -15.65
N LEU A 78 -11.07 -20.69 -15.19
CA LEU A 78 -9.94 -20.33 -16.03
C LEU A 78 -8.88 -21.44 -15.97
N ASP A 79 -7.98 -21.45 -16.94
CA ASP A 79 -6.74 -22.23 -16.83
C ASP A 79 -5.71 -21.37 -16.08
N LEU A 80 -5.40 -21.77 -14.85
CA LEU A 80 -4.40 -21.12 -14.00
C LEU A 80 -3.18 -22.01 -13.74
N ASP A 81 -2.92 -22.99 -14.61
CA ASP A 81 -1.72 -23.81 -14.53
C ASP A 81 -0.46 -22.93 -14.62
N GLY A 82 0.47 -23.14 -13.68
CA GLY A 82 1.67 -22.32 -13.57
C GLY A 82 1.43 -20.90 -13.04
N VAL A 83 0.26 -20.58 -12.48
CA VAL A 83 0.01 -19.32 -11.76
C VAL A 83 0.23 -19.51 -10.26
N LEU A 84 0.86 -18.51 -9.63
CA LEU A 84 0.87 -18.35 -8.17
C LEU A 84 -0.19 -17.31 -7.77
N ALA A 85 -1.31 -17.77 -7.25
CA ALA A 85 -2.36 -16.90 -6.72
C ALA A 85 -2.04 -16.47 -5.29
N VAL A 86 -2.11 -15.17 -5.01
CA VAL A 86 -1.76 -14.58 -3.71
C VAL A 86 -2.98 -13.87 -3.16
N GLY A 87 -3.58 -14.42 -2.12
CA GLY A 87 -4.71 -13.82 -1.40
C GLY A 87 -4.23 -12.91 -0.27
N LEU A 88 -4.70 -11.66 -0.23
CA LEU A 88 -4.38 -10.72 0.85
C LEU A 88 -5.65 -10.32 1.59
N SER A 89 -5.66 -10.53 2.91
CA SER A 89 -6.74 -10.04 3.78
C SER A 89 -6.20 -9.86 5.19
N GLN A 90 -6.40 -8.67 5.77
CA GLN A 90 -6.04 -8.40 7.16
C GLN A 90 -6.67 -9.43 8.10
N SER A 91 -7.99 -9.63 8.02
CA SER A 91 -8.73 -10.52 8.92
C SER A 91 -8.59 -12.00 8.55
N GLY A 92 -8.26 -12.28 7.28
CA GLY A 92 -8.28 -13.65 6.72
C GLY A 92 -9.68 -14.24 6.63
N ARG A 93 -10.72 -13.42 6.78
CA ARG A 93 -12.14 -13.83 6.90
C ARG A 93 -13.07 -13.19 5.86
N THR A 94 -12.56 -12.30 5.00
CA THR A 94 -13.36 -11.72 3.91
C THR A 94 -13.77 -12.83 2.95
N GLU A 95 -15.06 -13.14 2.87
CA GLU A 95 -15.57 -14.34 2.21
C GLU A 95 -15.22 -14.35 0.71
N GLU A 96 -15.41 -13.22 0.03
CA GLU A 96 -15.07 -13.07 -1.39
C GLU A 96 -13.60 -13.41 -1.69
N ILE A 97 -12.67 -13.05 -0.79
CA ILE A 97 -11.23 -13.31 -0.95
C ILE A 97 -10.91 -14.79 -0.71
N VAL A 98 -11.54 -15.39 0.31
CA VAL A 98 -11.38 -16.81 0.61
C VAL A 98 -11.93 -17.65 -0.55
N GLU A 99 -13.14 -17.35 -1.02
CA GLU A 99 -13.78 -18.02 -2.15
C GLU A 99 -12.94 -17.86 -3.43
N THR A 100 -12.45 -16.66 -3.71
CA THR A 100 -11.63 -16.42 -4.93
C THR A 100 -10.29 -17.14 -4.86
N LEU A 101 -9.64 -17.24 -3.70
CA LEU A 101 -8.40 -18.00 -3.56
C LEU A 101 -8.62 -19.51 -3.74
N GLN A 102 -9.71 -20.05 -3.15
CA GLN A 102 -10.11 -21.44 -3.34
C GLN A 102 -10.44 -21.73 -4.81
N TRP A 103 -11.20 -20.85 -5.45
CA TRP A 103 -11.48 -20.93 -6.89
C TRP A 103 -10.19 -20.95 -7.73
N ALA A 104 -9.20 -20.12 -7.39
CA ALA A 104 -7.93 -20.09 -8.12
C ALA A 104 -7.18 -21.42 -8.00
N ARG A 105 -7.16 -22.00 -6.78
CA ARG A 105 -6.61 -23.34 -6.52
C ARG A 105 -7.33 -24.42 -7.34
N ASP A 106 -8.66 -24.39 -7.35
CA ASP A 106 -9.48 -25.33 -8.11
C ASP A 106 -9.28 -25.18 -9.63
N CYS A 107 -8.80 -24.03 -10.09
CA CYS A 107 -8.43 -23.74 -11.48
C CYS A 107 -6.96 -24.06 -11.83
N GLY A 108 -6.19 -24.65 -10.90
CA GLY A 108 -4.81 -25.12 -11.15
C GLY A 108 -3.70 -24.27 -10.54
N ALA A 109 -4.03 -23.14 -9.91
CA ALA A 109 -3.01 -22.26 -9.32
C ALA A 109 -2.39 -22.87 -8.05
N ARG A 110 -1.11 -22.57 -7.81
CA ARG A 110 -0.53 -22.62 -6.46
C ARG A 110 -0.99 -21.41 -5.66
N THR A 111 -1.18 -21.56 -4.36
CA THR A 111 -1.81 -20.52 -3.54
C THR A 111 -0.96 -20.09 -2.34
N VAL A 112 -0.85 -18.77 -2.16
CA VAL A 112 -0.27 -18.15 -0.96
C VAL A 112 -1.31 -17.25 -0.31
N ALA A 113 -1.43 -17.31 1.01
CA ALA A 113 -2.19 -16.35 1.80
C ALA A 113 -1.25 -15.38 2.53
N ILE A 114 -1.55 -14.08 2.52
CA ILE A 114 -0.94 -13.08 3.39
C ILE A 114 -2.03 -12.51 4.28
N THR A 115 -1.92 -12.75 5.59
CA THR A 115 -2.99 -12.38 6.53
C THR A 115 -2.49 -12.09 7.94
N ASN A 116 -3.20 -11.21 8.65
CA ASN A 116 -3.01 -10.98 10.08
C ASN A 116 -3.99 -11.81 10.94
N GLY A 117 -4.83 -12.64 10.31
CA GLY A 117 -5.81 -13.50 10.99
C GLY A 117 -5.22 -14.76 11.64
N GLY A 118 -3.93 -15.01 11.45
CA GLY A 118 -3.22 -16.21 11.91
C GLY A 118 -3.51 -17.46 11.07
N GLU A 119 -2.81 -18.55 11.41
CA GLU A 119 -2.85 -19.84 10.70
C GLU A 119 -4.26 -20.46 10.65
N GLU A 120 -5.09 -20.21 11.67
CA GLU A 120 -6.45 -20.75 11.76
C GLU A 120 -7.49 -19.94 10.95
N SER A 121 -7.09 -18.81 10.36
CA SER A 121 -8.00 -18.02 9.54
C SER A 121 -8.44 -18.81 8.29
N PRO A 122 -9.69 -18.63 7.82
CA PRO A 122 -10.17 -19.29 6.60
C PRO A 122 -9.25 -19.11 5.40
N LEU A 123 -8.68 -17.91 5.21
CA LEU A 123 -7.77 -17.63 4.11
C LEU A 123 -6.46 -18.41 4.24
N ALA A 124 -5.85 -18.47 5.44
CA ALA A 124 -4.63 -19.23 5.67
C ALA A 124 -4.84 -20.73 5.40
N ARG A 125 -5.94 -21.30 5.90
CA ARG A 125 -6.28 -22.72 5.69
C ARG A 125 -6.61 -23.07 4.23
N ALA A 126 -7.01 -22.08 3.42
CA ALA A 126 -7.30 -22.28 2.00
C ALA A 126 -6.04 -22.29 1.12
N ALA A 127 -4.91 -21.79 1.61
CA ALA A 127 -3.68 -21.65 0.83
C ALA A 127 -2.73 -22.84 0.99
N ASP A 128 -1.90 -23.08 -0.03
CA ASP A 128 -0.80 -24.04 0.05
C ASP A 128 0.33 -23.54 0.97
N LEU A 129 0.47 -22.22 1.11
CA LEU A 129 1.39 -21.56 2.05
C LEU A 129 0.76 -20.30 2.65
N ALA A 130 0.80 -20.17 3.97
CA ALA A 130 0.36 -18.95 4.67
C ALA A 130 1.57 -18.15 5.20
N LEU A 131 1.64 -16.88 4.83
CA LEU A 131 2.55 -15.88 5.37
C LEU A 131 1.77 -14.98 6.35
N CYS A 132 1.70 -15.43 7.60
CA CYS A 132 0.98 -14.71 8.65
C CYS A 132 1.79 -13.50 9.14
N THR A 133 1.23 -12.30 9.02
CA THR A 133 1.81 -11.07 9.58
C THR A 133 1.59 -10.99 11.08
N LEU A 134 2.49 -10.31 11.80
CA LEU A 134 2.44 -10.16 13.25
C LEU A 134 2.17 -8.72 13.66
N ALA A 135 1.11 -8.11 13.11
CA ALA A 135 0.74 -6.72 13.42
C ALA A 135 0.01 -6.58 14.77
N GLY A 136 -0.43 -7.69 15.37
CA GLY A 136 -1.34 -7.67 16.52
C GLY A 136 -2.75 -7.23 16.13
N GLU A 137 -3.60 -6.96 17.13
CA GLU A 137 -4.98 -6.51 16.91
C GLU A 137 -5.00 -5.09 16.35
N GLU A 138 -5.76 -4.84 15.29
CA GLU A 138 -6.00 -3.51 14.73
C GLU A 138 -7.49 -3.17 14.89
N LYS A 139 -7.76 -2.16 15.72
CA LYS A 139 -9.08 -1.71 16.15
C LYS A 139 -9.62 -0.59 15.29
N ALA A 140 -8.80 0.38 14.88
CA ALA A 140 -9.28 1.45 14.00
C ALA A 140 -9.78 0.86 12.69
N VAL A 141 -10.90 1.38 12.18
CA VAL A 141 -11.50 0.86 10.95
C VAL A 141 -10.54 1.04 9.76
N PRO A 142 -10.01 2.25 9.48
CA PRO A 142 -9.03 2.41 8.42
C PRO A 142 -7.71 1.73 8.81
N ALA A 143 -7.26 0.81 7.96
CA ALA A 143 -6.04 0.03 8.21
C ALA A 143 -4.79 0.92 8.22
N THR A 144 -3.83 0.59 9.10
CA THR A 144 -2.52 1.26 9.23
C THR A 144 -1.39 0.24 9.30
N LYS A 145 -1.11 -0.32 10.48
CA LYS A 145 -0.04 -1.31 10.69
C LYS A 145 -0.24 -2.59 9.90
N THR A 146 -1.50 -2.98 9.65
CA THR A 146 -1.77 -4.18 8.86
C THR A 146 -1.42 -4.00 7.39
N TYR A 147 -1.52 -2.77 6.85
CA TYR A 147 -1.02 -2.44 5.51
C TYR A 147 0.51 -2.56 5.44
N THR A 148 1.25 -1.92 6.36
CA THR A 148 2.71 -1.94 6.30
C THR A 148 3.29 -3.34 6.55
N THR A 149 2.67 -4.16 7.41
CA THR A 149 3.08 -5.57 7.55
C THR A 149 2.72 -6.42 6.34
N GLN A 150 1.65 -6.11 5.60
CA GLN A 150 1.37 -6.75 4.30
C GLN A 150 2.45 -6.42 3.26
N LEU A 151 2.91 -5.16 3.20
CA LEU A 151 4.04 -4.78 2.35
C LEU A 151 5.32 -5.54 2.74
N ALA A 152 5.59 -5.70 4.05
CA ALA A 152 6.72 -6.50 4.53
C ALA A 152 6.62 -7.98 4.10
N ALA A 153 5.44 -8.59 4.22
CA ALA A 153 5.20 -9.96 3.76
C ALA A 153 5.33 -10.10 2.23
N LEU A 154 4.87 -9.11 1.47
CA LEU A 154 5.05 -9.06 0.00
C LEU A 154 6.52 -8.90 -0.39
N ALA A 155 7.32 -8.16 0.37
CA ALA A 155 8.76 -8.07 0.16
C ALA A 155 9.45 -9.42 0.41
N VAL A 156 9.04 -10.16 1.45
CA VAL A 156 9.52 -11.53 1.70
C VAL A 156 9.10 -12.48 0.58
N LEU A 157 7.84 -12.39 0.11
CA LEU A 157 7.37 -13.13 -1.06
C LEU A 157 8.27 -12.85 -2.27
N ALA A 158 8.54 -11.58 -2.60
CA ALA A 158 9.39 -11.21 -3.72
C ALA A 158 10.82 -11.78 -3.60
N LEU A 159 11.41 -11.77 -2.41
CA LEU A 159 12.72 -12.42 -2.15
C LEU A 159 12.68 -13.92 -2.45
N GLY A 160 11.65 -14.63 -1.99
CA GLY A 160 11.46 -16.06 -2.31
C GLY A 160 11.17 -16.34 -3.80
N LEU A 161 10.75 -15.31 -4.55
CA LEU A 161 10.57 -15.37 -6.00
C LEU A 161 11.82 -14.95 -6.79
N GLY A 162 12.95 -14.70 -6.11
CA GLY A 162 14.22 -14.35 -6.75
C GLY A 162 14.38 -12.87 -7.08
N ALA A 163 13.73 -11.97 -6.33
CA ALA A 163 13.94 -10.54 -6.50
C ALA A 163 15.41 -10.14 -6.30
N ASP A 164 15.98 -9.41 -7.28
CA ASP A 164 17.34 -8.86 -7.23
C ASP A 164 17.38 -7.57 -6.40
N VAL A 165 17.44 -7.76 -5.07
CA VAL A 165 17.47 -6.70 -4.05
C VAL A 165 18.30 -7.15 -2.84
N ASP A 166 18.84 -6.19 -2.09
CA ASP A 166 19.53 -6.48 -0.84
C ASP A 166 18.54 -6.71 0.31
N ARG A 167 18.38 -7.97 0.73
CA ARG A 167 17.52 -8.35 1.86
C ARG A 167 17.78 -7.53 3.13
N ASP A 168 19.01 -7.06 3.36
CA ASP A 168 19.36 -6.35 4.58
C ASP A 168 18.69 -4.97 4.68
N ASP A 169 18.25 -4.39 3.57
CA ASP A 169 17.45 -3.16 3.56
C ASP A 169 16.16 -3.29 4.36
N LEU A 170 15.53 -4.47 4.39
CA LEU A 170 14.31 -4.70 5.18
C LEU A 170 14.54 -4.52 6.68
N ARG A 171 15.74 -4.83 7.18
CA ARG A 171 16.07 -4.67 8.61
C ARG A 171 16.15 -3.21 9.02
N ARG A 172 16.38 -2.30 8.07
CA ARG A 172 16.41 -0.84 8.30
C ARG A 172 15.02 -0.21 8.34
N VAL A 173 14.00 -0.90 7.83
CA VAL A 173 12.63 -0.35 7.71
C VAL A 173 12.04 0.05 9.06
N PRO A 174 12.05 -0.78 10.12
CA PRO A 174 11.46 -0.41 11.41
C PRO A 174 12.00 0.91 11.96
N ASP A 175 13.33 1.10 11.91
CA ASP A 175 13.98 2.29 12.47
C ASP A 175 13.74 3.53 11.60
N ALA A 176 13.61 3.35 10.28
CA ALA A 176 13.21 4.44 9.38
C ALA A 176 11.75 4.88 9.64
N VAL A 177 10.85 3.93 9.88
CA VAL A 177 9.45 4.21 10.23
C VAL A 177 9.34 4.94 11.58
N ASP A 178 10.11 4.51 12.59
CA ASP A 178 10.13 5.15 13.92
C ASP A 178 10.54 6.63 13.86
N LYS A 179 11.56 6.93 13.04
CA LYS A 179 11.99 8.31 12.78
C LYS A 179 10.89 9.15 12.13
N LEU A 180 10.19 8.61 11.13
CA LEU A 180 9.10 9.32 10.44
C LEU A 180 7.89 9.57 11.35
N ILE A 181 7.63 8.69 12.32
CA ILE A 181 6.58 8.91 13.32
C ILE A 181 6.92 10.10 14.22
N SER A 182 8.20 10.24 14.57
CA SER A 182 8.70 11.29 15.44
C SER A 182 8.84 12.63 14.70
N ASP A 183 9.22 12.60 13.42
CA ASP A 183 9.44 13.78 12.59
C ASP A 183 8.84 13.59 11.19
N PRO A 184 7.53 13.88 11.01
CA PRO A 184 6.86 13.75 9.73
C PRO A 184 7.16 14.89 8.75
N GLY A 185 7.94 15.91 9.11
CA GLY A 185 8.14 17.13 8.31
C GLY A 185 7.03 18.16 8.51
N ASP A 186 6.59 18.82 7.43
CA ASP A 186 5.68 19.98 7.47
C ASP A 186 4.20 19.61 7.73
N LEU A 187 3.93 18.67 8.63
CA LEU A 187 2.60 18.09 8.87
C LEU A 187 1.52 19.15 9.10
N GLU A 188 1.78 20.14 9.94
CA GLU A 188 0.82 21.21 10.26
C GLU A 188 0.48 22.06 9.03
N ALA A 189 1.50 22.43 8.22
CA ALA A 189 1.29 23.22 7.01
C ALA A 189 0.47 22.46 5.96
N VAL A 190 0.72 21.15 5.82
CA VAL A 190 -0.07 20.30 4.90
C VAL A 190 -1.49 20.11 5.41
N VAL A 191 -1.71 19.94 6.72
CA VAL A 191 -3.05 19.84 7.31
C VAL A 191 -3.85 21.13 7.08
N GLU A 192 -3.28 22.30 7.38
CA GLU A 192 -3.98 23.57 7.17
C GLU A 192 -4.26 23.83 5.69
N GLY A 193 -3.35 23.42 4.80
CA GLY A 193 -3.56 23.54 3.35
C GLY A 193 -4.65 22.64 2.76
N LEU A 194 -5.07 21.60 3.49
CA LEU A 194 -6.10 20.65 3.07
C LEU A 194 -7.43 20.79 3.84
N ALA A 195 -7.45 21.47 4.99
CA ALA A 195 -8.60 21.48 5.92
C ALA A 195 -9.89 22.06 5.33
N ASP A 196 -9.78 22.94 4.35
CA ASP A 196 -10.87 23.67 3.70
C ASP A 196 -11.05 23.28 2.24
N LYS A 197 -10.37 22.22 1.77
CA LYS A 197 -10.43 21.75 0.39
C LYS A 197 -11.52 20.69 0.19
N PRO A 198 -12.33 20.78 -0.88
CA PRO A 198 -13.36 19.76 -1.17
C PRO A 198 -12.78 18.45 -1.74
N GLY A 199 -11.56 18.49 -2.29
CA GLY A 199 -10.94 17.34 -2.95
C GLY A 199 -9.43 17.44 -2.98
N VAL A 200 -8.77 16.35 -3.36
CA VAL A 200 -7.31 16.27 -3.46
C VAL A 200 -6.91 15.20 -4.47
N VAL A 201 -5.92 15.49 -5.30
CA VAL A 201 -5.27 14.46 -6.12
C VAL A 201 -4.11 13.89 -5.33
N VAL A 202 -4.03 12.58 -5.19
CA VAL A 202 -2.86 11.90 -4.62
C VAL A 202 -2.18 11.11 -5.75
N SER A 203 -0.91 11.40 -5.98
CA SER A 203 -0.20 10.86 -7.14
C SER A 203 1.15 10.28 -6.77
N GLY A 204 1.47 9.16 -7.40
CA GLY A 204 2.76 8.47 -7.29
C GLY A 204 2.99 7.64 -8.55
N ARG A 205 4.15 6.99 -8.67
CA ARG A 205 4.41 6.06 -9.79
C ARG A 205 5.31 4.91 -9.37
N GLY A 206 5.21 3.82 -10.12
CA GLY A 206 5.96 2.60 -9.81
C GLY A 206 5.60 2.09 -8.42
N LEU A 207 6.61 1.71 -7.65
CA LEU A 207 6.45 1.20 -6.29
C LEU A 207 5.71 2.17 -5.35
N ALA A 208 5.91 3.48 -5.51
CA ALA A 208 5.24 4.51 -4.71
C ALA A 208 3.75 4.70 -5.09
N PHE A 209 3.28 4.16 -6.22
CA PHE A 209 1.88 4.28 -6.62
C PHE A 209 0.93 3.58 -5.63
N SER A 210 1.36 2.46 -5.06
CA SER A 210 0.65 1.79 -3.95
C SER A 210 0.34 2.74 -2.79
N THR A 211 1.32 3.55 -2.41
CA THR A 211 1.20 4.53 -1.31
C THR A 211 0.28 5.68 -1.69
N ALA A 212 0.31 6.14 -2.95
CA ALA A 212 -0.61 7.18 -3.41
C ALA A 212 -2.07 6.70 -3.40
N LEU A 213 -2.33 5.47 -3.86
CA LEU A 213 -3.66 4.86 -3.79
C LEU A 213 -4.14 4.66 -2.35
N GLU A 214 -3.25 4.19 -1.47
CA GLU A 214 -3.57 3.98 -0.06
C GLU A 214 -3.84 5.29 0.67
N LEU A 215 -3.02 6.32 0.47
CA LEU A 215 -3.26 7.62 1.07
C LEU A 215 -4.56 8.26 0.56
N ALA A 216 -4.86 8.16 -0.74
CA ALA A 216 -6.16 8.59 -1.25
C ALA A 216 -7.32 7.82 -0.60
N LEU A 217 -7.17 6.51 -0.36
CA LEU A 217 -8.17 5.72 0.35
C LEU A 217 -8.35 6.20 1.79
N LYS A 218 -7.26 6.40 2.53
CA LYS A 218 -7.28 6.91 3.91
C LYS A 218 -7.96 8.27 4.03
N LEU A 219 -7.66 9.20 3.13
CA LEU A 219 -8.30 10.52 3.10
C LEU A 219 -9.81 10.44 2.78
N LYS A 220 -10.23 9.52 1.91
CA LYS A 220 -11.66 9.25 1.67
C LYS A 220 -12.36 8.68 2.90
N GLU A 221 -11.74 7.70 3.55
CA GLU A 221 -12.34 6.96 4.65
C GLU A 221 -12.42 7.80 5.94
N ALA A 222 -11.35 8.50 6.29
CA ALA A 222 -11.22 9.19 7.58
C ALA A 222 -11.46 10.70 7.52
N CYS A 223 -11.30 11.33 6.35
CA CYS A 223 -11.49 12.79 6.19
C CYS A 223 -12.68 13.15 5.29
N TYR A 224 -13.30 12.17 4.62
CA TYR A 224 -14.39 12.37 3.65
C TYR A 224 -14.05 13.30 2.47
N LEU A 225 -12.76 13.46 2.18
CA LEU A 225 -12.32 14.22 1.01
C LEU A 225 -12.59 13.42 -0.27
N HIS A 226 -12.93 14.13 -1.35
CA HIS A 226 -12.89 13.56 -2.69
C HIS A 226 -11.43 13.36 -3.13
N ALA A 227 -10.78 12.32 -2.58
CA ALA A 227 -9.39 12.01 -2.88
C ALA A 227 -9.27 11.04 -4.07
N MET A 228 -8.58 11.50 -5.12
CA MET A 228 -8.33 10.74 -6.35
C MET A 228 -6.90 10.21 -6.36
N GLY A 229 -6.74 8.88 -6.27
CA GLY A 229 -5.44 8.22 -6.41
C GLY A 229 -5.14 7.93 -7.88
N LEU A 230 -4.12 8.56 -8.45
CA LEU A 230 -3.75 8.40 -9.87
C LEU A 230 -2.25 8.23 -10.03
N SER A 231 -1.82 7.47 -11.04
CA SER A 231 -0.43 7.51 -11.47
C SER A 231 -0.13 8.89 -12.04
N TYR A 232 1.06 9.46 -11.80
CA TYR A 232 1.35 10.77 -12.39
C TYR A 232 1.29 10.74 -13.92
N ALA A 233 1.53 9.59 -14.56
CA ALA A 233 1.38 9.44 -16.00
C ALA A 233 -0.08 9.58 -16.42
N ASP A 234 -0.98 8.84 -15.76
CA ASP A 234 -2.41 8.90 -16.06
C ASP A 234 -2.98 10.28 -15.76
N LEU A 235 -2.49 10.94 -14.70
CA LEU A 235 -2.84 12.32 -14.37
C LEU A 235 -2.50 13.27 -15.53
N LEU A 236 -1.31 13.15 -16.12
CA LEU A 236 -0.88 13.99 -17.24
C LEU A 236 -1.64 13.72 -18.55
N HIS A 237 -2.36 12.59 -18.65
CA HIS A 237 -3.16 12.23 -19.82
C HIS A 237 -4.60 12.81 -19.82
N GLY A 238 -4.87 13.84 -19.01
CA GLY A 238 -6.14 14.56 -19.00
C GLY A 238 -6.62 14.97 -17.60
N PRO A 239 -6.64 14.05 -16.61
CA PRO A 239 -7.11 14.34 -15.26
C PRO A 239 -6.40 15.49 -14.55
N ILE A 240 -5.18 15.88 -14.97
CA ILE A 240 -4.46 17.05 -14.42
C ILE A 240 -5.30 18.34 -14.48
N ALA A 241 -6.28 18.42 -15.38
CA ALA A 241 -7.20 19.54 -15.48
C ALA A 241 -8.06 19.78 -14.23
N VAL A 242 -8.18 18.78 -13.34
CA VAL A 242 -8.88 18.94 -12.05
C VAL A 242 -8.01 19.57 -10.98
N VAL A 243 -6.69 19.69 -11.19
CA VAL A 243 -5.77 20.26 -10.21
C VAL A 243 -5.80 21.79 -10.32
N ASP A 244 -6.24 22.44 -9.24
CA ASP A 244 -6.40 23.89 -9.15
C ASP A 244 -6.24 24.36 -7.68
N ALA A 245 -6.68 25.58 -7.37
CA ALA A 245 -6.58 26.15 -6.03
C ALA A 245 -7.47 25.44 -4.98
N ASP A 246 -8.55 24.79 -5.42
CA ASP A 246 -9.50 24.07 -4.55
C ASP A 246 -9.22 22.56 -4.51
N THR A 247 -8.49 22.04 -5.49
CA THR A 247 -8.07 20.63 -5.57
C THR A 247 -6.55 20.54 -5.66
N PRO A 248 -5.83 20.61 -4.52
CA PRO A 248 -4.38 20.48 -4.50
C PRO A 248 -3.91 19.06 -4.82
N ALA A 249 -2.60 18.90 -5.04
CA ALA A 249 -1.97 17.61 -5.27
C ALA A 249 -1.07 17.18 -4.10
N VAL A 250 -1.17 15.93 -3.66
CA VAL A 250 -0.20 15.26 -2.79
C VAL A 250 0.64 14.32 -3.65
N LEU A 251 1.95 14.50 -3.67
CA LEU A 251 2.88 13.84 -4.57
C LEU A 251 3.84 12.94 -3.79
N VAL A 252 3.80 11.63 -4.06
CA VAL A 252 4.53 10.61 -3.32
C VAL A 252 5.68 10.05 -4.14
N ALA A 253 6.90 10.10 -3.61
CA ALA A 253 8.08 9.49 -4.23
C ALA A 253 9.10 8.99 -3.20
N ALA A 254 9.88 7.98 -3.57
CA ALA A 254 11.10 7.63 -2.84
C ALA A 254 12.17 8.73 -3.05
N GLY A 255 13.12 8.84 -2.12
CA GLY A 255 14.22 9.82 -2.19
C GLY A 255 15.23 9.56 -3.31
N ALA A 256 15.11 8.43 -4.01
CA ALA A 256 15.88 8.07 -5.19
C ALA A 256 15.07 7.11 -6.07
N GLY A 257 15.54 6.88 -7.30
CA GLY A 257 14.92 5.95 -8.24
C GLY A 257 14.40 6.64 -9.51
N PRO A 258 13.99 5.87 -10.52
CA PRO A 258 13.61 6.37 -11.84
C PRO A 258 12.34 7.24 -11.83
N THR A 259 11.53 7.20 -10.77
CA THR A 259 10.26 7.92 -10.70
C THR A 259 10.38 9.34 -10.12
N LEU A 260 11.47 9.64 -9.41
CA LEU A 260 11.65 10.91 -8.71
C LEU A 260 11.70 12.13 -9.65
N PRO A 261 12.50 12.14 -10.75
CA PRO A 261 12.57 13.32 -11.63
C PRO A 261 11.20 13.71 -12.23
N GLY A 262 10.40 12.71 -12.62
CA GLY A 262 9.04 12.95 -13.13
C GLY A 262 8.08 13.48 -12.08
N THR A 263 8.26 13.07 -10.81
CA THR A 263 7.44 13.57 -9.69
C THR A 263 7.80 15.01 -9.33
N VAL A 264 9.09 15.36 -9.33
CA VAL A 264 9.57 16.74 -9.14
C VAL A 264 9.03 17.65 -10.24
N ALA A 265 9.15 17.24 -11.50
CA ALA A 265 8.61 18.00 -12.63
C ALA A 265 7.08 18.20 -12.55
N LEU A 266 6.35 17.23 -12.01
CA LEU A 266 4.92 17.39 -11.73
C LEU A 266 4.67 18.43 -10.63
N ALA A 267 5.46 18.42 -9.55
CA ALA A 267 5.35 19.40 -8.46
C ALA A 267 5.59 20.83 -8.97
N GLU A 268 6.64 21.04 -9.76
CA GLU A 268 6.95 22.33 -10.41
C GLU A 268 5.82 22.78 -11.34
N ARG A 269 5.20 21.85 -12.08
CA ARG A 269 4.07 22.16 -12.96
C ARG A 269 2.84 22.59 -12.17
N VAL A 270 2.51 21.87 -11.10
CA VAL A 270 1.34 22.17 -10.26
C VAL A 270 1.51 23.53 -9.58
N THR A 271 2.66 23.75 -8.94
CA THR A 271 2.98 25.01 -8.26
C THR A 271 3.10 26.18 -9.24
N GLY A 272 3.72 25.98 -10.40
CA GLY A 272 3.82 26.98 -11.47
C GLY A 272 2.47 27.36 -12.08
N ALA A 273 1.46 26.50 -11.98
CA ALA A 273 0.08 26.78 -12.37
C ALA A 273 -0.76 27.45 -11.28
N GLY A 274 -0.17 27.73 -10.11
CA GLY A 274 -0.84 28.41 -8.98
C GLY A 274 -1.64 27.48 -8.05
N ALA A 275 -1.58 26.16 -8.26
CA ALA A 275 -2.16 25.17 -7.36
C ALA A 275 -1.14 24.71 -6.30
N SER A 276 -1.60 24.24 -5.15
CA SER A 276 -0.69 23.72 -4.10
C SER A 276 -0.28 22.28 -4.39
N ALA A 277 1.01 22.00 -4.21
CA ALA A 277 1.59 20.65 -4.27
C ALA A 277 2.22 20.31 -2.92
N TYR A 278 1.88 19.17 -2.34
CA TYR A 278 2.42 18.68 -1.09
C TYR A 278 3.26 17.42 -1.32
N GLY A 279 4.55 17.46 -1.01
CA GLY A 279 5.43 16.30 -1.17
C GLY A 279 5.27 15.29 -0.03
N VAL A 280 5.39 14.00 -0.32
CA VAL A 280 5.60 12.93 0.68
C VAL A 280 6.83 12.14 0.26
N GLY A 281 7.92 12.30 1.02
CA GLY A 281 9.23 11.79 0.64
C GLY A 281 9.89 12.61 -0.48
N GLY A 282 10.52 11.94 -1.43
CA GLY A 282 11.22 12.56 -2.57
C GLY A 282 12.46 13.40 -2.22
N GLY A 283 12.83 13.45 -0.94
CA GLY A 283 14.02 14.14 -0.45
C GLY A 283 14.00 15.66 -0.72
N PRO A 284 15.17 16.33 -0.63
CA PRO A 284 15.27 17.77 -0.80
C PRO A 284 14.77 18.29 -2.14
N GLN A 285 14.84 17.46 -3.20
CA GLN A 285 14.46 17.84 -4.56
C GLN A 285 12.94 18.02 -4.67
N LEU A 286 12.16 17.07 -4.16
CA LEU A 286 10.70 17.18 -4.16
C LEU A 286 10.23 18.25 -3.17
N ALA A 287 10.88 18.35 -2.01
CA ALA A 287 10.55 19.38 -1.03
C ALA A 287 10.71 20.79 -1.61
N ALA A 288 11.81 21.07 -2.32
CA ALA A 288 12.06 22.36 -2.95
C ALA A 288 11.04 22.73 -4.06
N ALA A 289 10.46 21.72 -4.72
CA ALA A 289 9.45 21.92 -5.77
C ALA A 289 8.01 21.96 -5.23
N SER A 290 7.81 21.68 -3.94
CA SER A 290 6.50 21.58 -3.29
C SER A 290 6.18 22.85 -2.49
N THR A 291 4.89 23.09 -2.25
CA THR A 291 4.39 24.14 -1.35
C THR A 291 4.77 23.85 0.11
N ALA A 292 4.67 22.58 0.52
CA ALA A 292 5.17 22.05 1.78
C ALA A 292 5.46 20.55 1.58
N ALA A 293 6.28 19.93 2.45
CA ALA A 293 6.61 18.52 2.27
C ALA A 293 6.68 17.74 3.59
N LEU A 294 6.16 16.53 3.54
CA LEU A 294 6.37 15.51 4.56
C LEU A 294 7.66 14.74 4.27
N ASN A 295 8.37 14.39 5.33
CA ASN A 295 9.59 13.59 5.24
C ASN A 295 9.32 12.20 4.64
N GLY A 296 10.34 11.58 4.07
CA GLY A 296 10.29 10.19 3.60
C GLY A 296 11.45 9.38 4.17
N PRO A 297 11.39 8.04 4.06
CA PRO A 297 12.41 7.19 4.63
C PRO A 297 13.73 7.31 3.85
N ASP A 298 14.85 7.30 4.56
CA ASP A 298 16.17 7.07 3.98
C ASP A 298 16.38 5.57 3.73
N LEU A 299 15.69 5.09 2.69
CA LEU A 299 15.66 3.69 2.26
C LEU A 299 15.72 3.60 0.73
N PRO A 300 16.27 2.51 0.18
CA PRO A 300 16.19 2.24 -1.25
C PRO A 300 14.74 2.16 -1.75
N GLU A 301 14.52 2.50 -3.03
CA GLU A 301 13.19 2.63 -3.63
C GLU A 301 12.30 1.39 -3.41
N TRP A 302 12.88 0.19 -3.42
CA TRP A 302 12.13 -1.07 -3.34
C TRP A 302 11.48 -1.32 -1.97
N VAL A 303 12.03 -0.77 -0.88
CA VAL A 303 11.46 -0.82 0.47
C VAL A 303 10.88 0.51 0.94
N ALA A 304 11.15 1.62 0.25
CA ALA A 304 10.65 2.93 0.60
C ALA A 304 9.12 2.99 0.82
N PRO A 305 8.24 2.30 0.06
CA PRO A 305 6.80 2.31 0.29
C PRO A 305 6.36 1.88 1.70
N LEU A 306 7.15 1.05 2.39
CA LEU A 306 6.85 0.65 3.77
C LEU A 306 6.94 1.84 4.74
N GLY A 307 7.77 2.84 4.45
CA GLY A 307 7.89 4.07 5.23
C GLY A 307 7.11 5.26 4.64
N LEU A 308 6.98 5.36 3.31
CA LEU A 308 6.35 6.51 2.66
C LEU A 308 4.87 6.70 3.05
N ILE A 309 4.17 5.62 3.40
CA ILE A 309 2.76 5.73 3.82
C ILE A 309 2.60 6.36 5.21
N VAL A 310 3.62 6.29 6.06
CA VAL A 310 3.53 6.63 7.49
C VAL A 310 3.25 8.13 7.71
N PRO A 311 3.96 9.08 7.08
CA PRO A 311 3.59 10.49 7.14
C PRO A 311 2.20 10.75 6.55
N GLY A 312 1.79 10.01 5.51
CA GLY A 312 0.44 10.12 4.94
C GLY A 312 -0.67 9.67 5.91
N GLN A 313 -0.42 8.63 6.71
CA GLN A 313 -1.34 8.20 7.76
C GLN A 313 -1.41 9.24 8.89
N LEU A 314 -0.28 9.84 9.27
CA LEU A 314 -0.25 10.93 10.26
C LEU A 314 -0.99 12.18 9.76
N LEU A 315 -0.82 12.52 8.47
CA LEU A 315 -1.60 13.55 7.79
C LEU A 315 -3.09 13.26 7.86
N THR A 316 -3.50 12.05 7.49
CA THR A 316 -4.91 11.65 7.54
C THR A 316 -5.47 11.79 8.95
N GLU A 317 -4.75 11.28 9.95
CA GLU A 317 -5.16 11.31 11.35
C GLU A 317 -5.30 12.74 11.88
N ALA A 318 -4.31 13.59 11.62
CA ALA A 318 -4.32 14.99 12.04
C ALA A 318 -5.42 15.80 11.33
N LEU A 319 -5.60 15.58 10.02
CA LEU A 319 -6.62 16.24 9.22
C LEU A 319 -8.03 15.83 9.66
N ALA A 320 -8.29 14.54 9.91
CA ALA A 320 -9.58 14.08 10.43
C ALA A 320 -9.94 14.79 11.75
N ARG A 321 -8.99 14.88 12.69
CA ARG A 321 -9.20 15.64 13.93
C ARG A 321 -9.45 17.12 13.69
N ARG A 322 -8.71 17.74 12.77
CA ARG A 322 -8.88 19.15 12.39
C ARG A 322 -10.28 19.42 11.80
N LEU A 323 -10.86 18.42 11.14
CA LEU A 323 -12.23 18.42 10.60
C LEU A 323 -13.30 18.02 11.62
N GLY A 324 -12.92 17.67 12.87
CA GLY A 324 -13.85 17.20 13.89
C GLY A 324 -14.40 15.79 13.65
N ILE A 325 -13.68 14.96 12.88
CA ILE A 325 -14.04 13.57 12.57
C ILE A 325 -13.23 12.63 13.47
N ASP A 326 -13.85 11.53 13.92
CA ASP A 326 -13.13 10.46 14.61
C ASP A 326 -12.36 9.59 13.58
N PRO A 327 -11.02 9.62 13.56
CA PRO A 327 -10.23 8.82 12.62
C PRO A 327 -10.30 7.32 12.90
N ASP A 328 -10.70 6.89 14.11
CA ASP A 328 -10.72 5.48 14.50
C ASP A 328 -12.02 4.79 14.05
N ALA A 329 -13.12 5.53 14.02
CA ALA A 329 -14.47 5.03 13.71
C ALA A 329 -15.25 5.96 12.74
N PRO A 330 -14.78 6.12 11.48
CA PRO A 330 -15.50 6.88 10.46
C PRO A 330 -16.89 6.29 10.16
N ARG A 331 -17.83 7.18 9.82
CA ARG A 331 -19.25 6.83 9.61
C ARG A 331 -19.42 5.88 8.43
N GLY A 332 -20.32 4.90 8.57
CA GLY A 332 -20.73 4.02 7.48
C GLY A 332 -19.71 2.95 7.08
N LEU A 333 -18.62 2.79 7.84
CA LEU A 333 -17.58 1.79 7.60
C LEU A 333 -17.54 0.76 8.73
N ASN A 334 -17.28 -0.50 8.37
CA ASN A 334 -17.07 -1.60 9.31
C ASN A 334 -15.65 -2.15 9.12
N LYS A 335 -15.05 -2.68 10.19
CA LYS A 335 -13.68 -3.23 10.13
C LYS A 335 -13.53 -4.42 9.17
N VAL A 336 -14.57 -5.24 9.07
CA VAL A 336 -14.66 -6.32 8.08
C VAL A 336 -15.88 -6.06 7.21
N THR A 337 -15.63 -5.78 5.93
CA THR A 337 -16.67 -5.62 4.93
C THR A 337 -16.96 -6.97 4.29
N GLN A 338 -18.25 -7.36 4.28
CA GLN A 338 -18.75 -8.46 3.47
C GLN A 338 -19.52 -7.87 2.28
N THR A 339 -19.38 -8.49 1.13
CA THR A 339 -20.08 -8.13 -0.10
C THR A 339 -21.01 -9.29 -0.44
N ASP A 340 -22.27 -9.20 -0.02
CA ASP A 340 -23.32 -10.17 -0.34
C ASP A 340 -23.75 -10.08 -1.82
#